data_AF-A0A9D1E4F3-F1
#
_entry.id   AF-A0A9D1E4F3-F1
#
_cell.length_a   1.000
_cell.length_b   1.000
_cell.length_c   1.000
_cell.angle_alpha   90.00
_cell.angle_beta   90.00
_cell.angle_gamma   90.00
#
_symmetry.space_group_name_H-M   'P 1'
#
loop_
_entity.id
_entity.type
_entity.pdbx_description
1 polymer ?
#
loop_
_entity_poly.entity_id
_entity_poly.type
_entity_poly.pdbx_seq_one_letter_code
_entity_poly.pdbx_strand_id
1 'polypeptide(L)'
;MSRHAENADFAEERCKMSLMMFVSETLNIVLIALGAVLVLAVIAILSVKAVKRKRLAAQQQQQQAVDEGVRKKMLEIRNEYLVLPRNITYSVGPEGEIAVGRYLLKSSVEGEKTFNLRLNGLVQPFSDGTVITLGLGDTVCAVSNSALIKPYVEDKHVQ
;
A
#
# COMPACT_ATOMS: atom_id res chain seq x y z
N MET A 1 49.92 -58.04 -50.46
CA MET A 1 48.92 -56.95 -50.52
C MET A 1 48.07 -56.81 -49.24
N SER A 2 48.39 -57.44 -48.10
CA SER A 2 47.52 -57.41 -46.90
C SER A 2 47.78 -56.26 -45.90
N ARG A 3 48.95 -55.61 -45.88
CA ARG A 3 49.25 -54.57 -44.87
C ARG A 3 48.56 -53.22 -45.09
N HIS A 4 48.04 -52.96 -46.29
CA HIS A 4 47.37 -51.67 -46.59
C HIS A 4 45.90 -51.62 -46.16
N ALA A 5 45.21 -52.76 -46.09
CA ALA A 5 43.80 -52.80 -45.67
C ALA A 5 43.66 -52.70 -44.14
N GLU A 6 44.54 -53.34 -43.38
CA GLU A 6 44.53 -53.33 -41.91
C GLU A 6 44.82 -51.93 -41.32
N ASN A 7 45.66 -51.14 -41.99
CA ASN A 7 45.97 -49.76 -41.56
C ASN A 7 44.82 -48.77 -41.82
N ALA A 8 43.98 -49.03 -42.82
CA ALA A 8 42.84 -48.16 -43.14
C ALA A 8 41.67 -48.38 -42.17
N ASP A 9 41.41 -49.64 -41.81
CA ASP A 9 40.38 -50.02 -40.84
C ASP A 9 40.68 -49.45 -39.43
N PHE A 10 41.93 -49.52 -39.00
CA PHE A 10 42.36 -48.95 -37.71
C PHE A 10 42.29 -47.40 -37.68
N ALA A 11 42.50 -46.73 -38.81
CA ALA A 11 42.37 -45.27 -38.91
C ALA A 11 40.89 -44.83 -38.87
N GLU A 12 39.99 -45.62 -39.46
CA GLU A 12 38.55 -45.35 -39.44
C GLU A 12 37.97 -45.53 -38.02
N GLU A 13 38.35 -46.58 -37.29
CA GLU A 13 37.91 -46.78 -35.91
C GLU A 13 38.45 -45.70 -34.96
N ARG A 14 39.71 -45.26 -35.15
CA ARG A 14 40.29 -44.14 -34.40
C ARG A 14 39.54 -42.83 -34.66
N CYS A 15 39.15 -42.59 -35.91
CA CYS A 15 38.37 -41.41 -36.29
C CYS A 15 36.95 -41.44 -35.68
N LYS A 16 36.29 -42.61 -35.71
CA LYS A 16 34.98 -42.83 -35.06
C LYS A 16 35.04 -42.65 -33.54
N MET A 17 36.07 -43.19 -32.86
CA MET A 17 36.26 -42.99 -31.41
C MET A 17 36.52 -41.52 -31.06
N SER A 18 37.31 -40.81 -31.88
CA SER A 18 37.58 -39.39 -31.64
C SER A 18 36.34 -38.51 -31.89
N LEU A 19 35.51 -38.84 -32.87
CA LEU A 19 34.24 -38.17 -33.15
C LEU A 19 33.21 -38.44 -32.05
N MET A 20 33.10 -39.68 -31.57
CA MET A 20 32.19 -40.05 -30.46
C MET A 20 32.53 -39.35 -29.15
N MET A 21 33.82 -39.17 -28.84
CA MET A 21 34.24 -38.41 -27.65
C MET A 21 33.91 -36.92 -27.77
N PHE A 22 34.05 -36.31 -28.95
CA PHE A 22 33.72 -34.90 -29.17
C PHE A 22 32.20 -34.63 -29.09
N VAL A 23 31.39 -35.58 -29.56
CA VAL A 23 29.93 -35.50 -29.50
C VAL A 23 29.43 -35.63 -28.05
N SER A 24 30.04 -36.46 -27.21
CA SER A 24 29.60 -36.62 -25.82
C SER A 24 29.95 -35.41 -24.94
N GLU A 25 31.13 -34.81 -25.12
CA GLU A 25 31.52 -33.58 -24.42
C GLU A 25 30.63 -32.40 -24.80
N THR A 26 30.36 -32.22 -26.09
CA THR A 26 29.45 -31.16 -26.56
C THR A 26 28.01 -31.38 -26.10
N LEU A 27 27.51 -32.63 -26.07
CA LEU A 27 26.19 -32.98 -25.56
C LEU A 27 26.04 -32.66 -24.06
N ASN A 28 27.06 -32.95 -23.25
CA ASN A 28 27.06 -32.63 -21.83
C ASN A 28 27.07 -31.12 -21.56
N ILE A 29 27.84 -30.33 -22.33
CA ILE A 29 27.86 -28.87 -22.22
C ILE A 29 26.48 -28.28 -22.55
N VAL A 30 25.83 -28.78 -23.61
CA VAL A 30 24.48 -28.34 -24.01
C VAL A 30 23.43 -28.66 -22.92
N LEU A 31 23.51 -29.83 -22.29
CA LEU A 31 22.61 -30.21 -21.19
C LEU A 31 22.81 -29.34 -19.94
N ILE A 32 24.05 -29.05 -19.57
CA ILE A 32 24.36 -28.16 -18.44
C ILE A 32 23.87 -26.74 -18.73
N ALA A 33 24.08 -26.23 -19.94
CA ALA A 33 23.62 -24.90 -20.35
C ALA A 33 22.08 -24.79 -20.29
N LEU A 34 21.35 -25.79 -20.79
CA LEU A 34 19.89 -25.85 -20.71
C LEU A 34 19.39 -25.90 -19.25
N GLY A 35 20.05 -26.69 -18.40
CA GLY A 35 19.74 -26.75 -16.97
C GLY A 35 19.95 -25.41 -16.26
N ALA A 36 21.05 -24.70 -16.55
CA ALA A 36 21.34 -23.40 -15.96
C ALA A 36 20.29 -22.33 -16.32
N VAL A 37 19.80 -22.32 -17.57
CA VAL A 37 18.76 -21.39 -18.02
C VAL A 37 17.44 -21.63 -17.29
N LEU A 38 17.05 -22.90 -17.09
CA LEU A 38 15.84 -23.25 -16.33
C LEU A 38 15.94 -22.81 -14.87
N VAL A 39 17.09 -22.98 -14.23
CA VAL A 39 17.30 -22.56 -12.83
C VAL A 39 17.20 -21.04 -12.70
N LEU A 40 17.81 -20.28 -13.60
CA LEU A 40 17.73 -18.80 -13.60
C LEU A 40 16.29 -18.30 -13.79
N ALA A 41 15.50 -18.95 -14.66
CA ALA A 41 14.09 -18.60 -14.86
C ALA A 41 13.25 -18.82 -13.60
N VAL A 42 13.49 -19.91 -12.87
CA VAL A 42 12.79 -20.20 -11.59
C VAL A 42 13.14 -19.16 -10.53
N ILE A 43 14.41 -18.79 -10.39
CA ILE A 43 14.87 -17.76 -9.44
C ILE A 43 14.24 -16.39 -9.74
N ALA A 44 14.14 -16.01 -11.02
CA ALA A 44 13.48 -14.77 -11.45
C ALA A 44 11.99 -14.74 -11.06
N ILE A 45 11.27 -15.86 -11.23
CA ILE A 45 9.85 -15.94 -10.87
C ILE A 45 9.64 -15.85 -9.34
N LEU A 46 10.50 -16.50 -8.56
CA LEU A 46 10.42 -16.49 -7.09
C LEU A 46 10.73 -15.11 -6.49
N SER A 47 11.73 -14.42 -7.02
CA SER A 47 12.13 -13.08 -6.56
C SER A 47 11.02 -12.03 -6.78
N VAL A 48 10.34 -12.04 -7.93
CA VAL A 48 9.21 -11.13 -8.21
C VAL A 48 8.04 -11.36 -7.24
N LYS A 49 7.71 -12.62 -6.92
CA LYS A 49 6.65 -12.95 -5.95
C LYS A 49 6.99 -12.50 -4.53
N ALA A 50 8.25 -12.64 -4.12
CA ALA A 50 8.70 -12.21 -2.79
C ALA A 50 8.66 -10.69 -2.62
N VAL A 51 9.07 -9.92 -3.64
CA VAL A 51 9.07 -8.45 -3.60
C VAL A 51 7.65 -7.88 -3.55
N LYS A 52 6.70 -8.44 -4.31
CA LYS A 52 5.29 -8.00 -4.27
C LYS A 52 4.65 -8.26 -2.90
N ARG A 53 4.91 -9.42 -2.27
CA ARG A 53 4.38 -9.74 -0.93
C ARG A 53 4.93 -8.81 0.16
N LYS A 54 6.22 -8.47 0.11
CA LYS A 54 6.82 -7.52 1.08
C LYS A 54 6.21 -6.12 0.98
N ARG A 55 5.91 -5.63 -0.23
CA ARG A 55 5.26 -4.33 -0.42
C ARG A 55 3.83 -4.30 0.12
N LEU A 56 3.05 -5.36 -0.12
CA LEU A 56 1.67 -5.48 0.39
C LEU A 56 1.64 -5.55 1.92
N ALA A 57 2.54 -6.31 2.55
CA ALA A 57 2.62 -6.39 4.00
C ALA A 57 3.06 -5.06 4.66
N ALA A 58 4.01 -4.34 4.04
CA ALA A 58 4.41 -3.02 4.50
C ALA A 58 3.28 -1.99 4.35
N GLN A 59 2.52 -2.02 3.25
CA GLN A 59 1.33 -1.18 3.07
C GLN A 59 0.23 -1.50 4.07
N GLN A 60 -0.03 -2.78 4.34
CA GLN A 60 -1.03 -3.21 5.33
C GLN A 60 -0.65 -2.81 6.75
N GLN A 61 0.63 -2.92 7.12
CA GLN A 61 1.12 -2.46 8.43
C GLN A 61 1.00 -0.93 8.56
N GLN A 62 1.27 -0.19 7.48
CA GLN A 62 1.10 1.27 7.48
C GLN A 62 -0.38 1.66 7.58
N GLN A 63 -1.27 0.98 6.86
CA GLN A 63 -2.72 1.19 6.95
C GLN A 63 -3.29 0.82 8.32
N GLN A 64 -2.80 -0.25 8.94
CA GLN A 64 -3.22 -0.65 10.29
C GLN A 64 -2.73 0.33 11.36
N ALA A 65 -1.50 0.83 11.26
CA ALA A 65 -0.99 1.85 12.18
C ALA A 65 -1.74 3.19 12.04
N VAL A 66 -2.10 3.55 10.81
CA VAL A 66 -2.98 4.70 10.50
C VAL A 66 -4.36 4.51 11.11
N ASP A 67 -5.00 3.35 10.90
CA ASP A 67 -6.32 3.06 11.46
C ASP A 67 -6.30 3.06 13.00
N GLU A 68 -5.23 2.55 13.62
CA GLU A 68 -5.09 2.52 15.08
C GLU A 68 -4.84 3.91 15.67
N GLY A 69 -4.00 4.72 15.03
CA GLY A 69 -3.76 6.12 15.41
C GLY A 69 -5.01 7.00 15.26
N VAL A 70 -5.71 6.86 14.12
CA VAL A 70 -6.99 7.53 13.86
C VAL A 70 -8.04 7.09 14.88
N ARG A 71 -8.10 5.80 15.21
CA ARG A 71 -9.04 5.27 16.22
C ARG A 71 -8.75 5.80 17.62
N LYS A 72 -7.48 5.91 18.02
CA LYS A 72 -7.10 6.47 19.33
C LYS A 72 -7.45 7.95 19.44
N LYS A 73 -7.15 8.74 18.40
CA LYS A 73 -7.50 10.17 18.34
C LYS A 73 -9.02 10.38 18.31
N MET A 74 -9.74 9.52 17.58
CA MET A 74 -11.20 9.49 17.59
C MET A 74 -11.77 9.14 18.98
N LEU A 75 -11.15 8.22 19.72
CA LEU A 75 -11.56 7.85 21.08
C LEU A 75 -11.34 8.99 22.08
N GLU A 76 -10.27 9.77 21.95
CA GLU A 76 -10.05 10.97 22.76
C GLU A 76 -11.14 12.03 22.49
N ILE A 77 -11.50 12.27 21.22
CA ILE A 77 -12.59 13.20 20.85
C ILE A 77 -13.98 12.62 21.17
N ARG A 78 -14.15 11.30 21.31
CA ARG A 78 -15.46 10.69 21.67
C ARG A 78 -15.95 11.09 23.05
N ASN A 79 -15.06 11.50 23.95
CA ASN A 79 -15.43 11.85 25.33
C ASN A 79 -15.68 13.35 25.53
N GLU A 80 -15.21 14.24 24.64
CA GLU A 80 -15.35 15.69 24.79
C GLU A 80 -15.50 16.42 23.45
N TYR A 81 -16.12 17.60 23.46
CA TYR A 81 -16.14 18.47 22.29
C TYR A 81 -14.72 18.96 21.99
N LEU A 82 -14.26 18.78 20.76
CA LEU A 82 -13.07 19.48 20.28
C LEU A 82 -13.46 20.91 19.95
N VAL A 83 -12.80 21.86 20.62
CA VAL A 83 -12.92 23.28 20.30
C VAL A 83 -12.07 23.57 19.07
N LEU A 84 -12.68 24.14 18.04
CA LEU A 84 -12.04 24.73 16.88
C LEU A 84 -11.96 26.25 17.09
N PRO A 85 -10.81 26.80 17.53
CA PRO A 85 -10.64 28.23 17.64
C PRO A 85 -10.74 28.89 16.27
N ARG A 86 -11.17 30.15 16.27
CA ARG A 86 -11.30 30.93 15.04
C ARG A 86 -9.97 31.04 14.30
N ASN A 87 -10.01 30.88 12.98
CA ASN A 87 -8.91 30.96 12.04
C ASN A 87 -7.76 29.95 12.25
N ILE A 88 -7.98 28.89 13.03
CA ILE A 88 -7.07 27.76 13.10
C ILE A 88 -7.54 26.68 12.14
N THR A 89 -6.63 26.20 11.29
CA THR A 89 -6.91 25.15 10.31
C THR A 89 -6.41 23.83 10.83
N TYR A 90 -7.30 22.84 10.86
CA TYR A 90 -7.02 21.47 11.26
C TYR A 90 -7.07 20.57 10.04
N SER A 91 -6.12 19.64 9.97
CA SER A 91 -6.04 18.64 8.91
C SER A 91 -6.69 17.34 9.35
N VAL A 92 -7.31 16.64 8.40
CA VAL A 92 -8.02 15.38 8.64
C VAL A 92 -7.19 14.20 8.15
N GLY A 93 -6.88 13.25 9.03
CA GLY A 93 -6.11 12.05 8.67
C GLY A 93 -5.16 11.56 9.76
N PRO A 94 -4.33 10.54 9.49
CA PRO A 94 -3.39 9.97 10.46
C PRO A 94 -2.35 10.97 10.97
N GLU A 95 -1.82 11.81 10.08
CA GLU A 95 -0.88 12.88 10.42
C GLU A 95 -1.60 14.17 10.85
N GLY A 96 -2.93 14.23 10.68
CA GLY A 96 -3.76 15.39 10.97
C GLY A 96 -4.31 15.37 12.39
N GLU A 97 -4.83 16.51 12.85
CA GLU A 97 -5.41 16.69 14.17
C GLU A 97 -6.79 16.03 14.34
N ILE A 98 -7.52 15.88 13.24
CA ILE A 98 -8.88 15.35 13.26
C ILE A 98 -8.91 14.00 12.55
N ALA A 99 -9.61 13.05 13.15
CA ALA A 99 -9.81 11.73 12.55
C ALA A 99 -10.81 11.78 11.38
N VAL A 100 -10.72 10.82 10.46
CA VAL A 100 -11.72 10.66 9.39
C VAL A 100 -13.04 10.19 10.01
N GLY A 101 -14.17 10.80 9.62
CA GLY A 101 -15.47 10.38 10.14
C GLY A 101 -16.58 11.43 10.01
N ARG A 102 -17.71 11.13 10.66
CA ARG A 102 -18.86 12.04 10.77
C ARG A 102 -18.78 12.83 12.08
N TYR A 103 -19.06 14.12 12.01
CA TYR A 103 -18.96 15.04 13.13
C TYR A 103 -20.22 15.88 13.26
N LEU A 104 -20.73 16.00 14.48
CA LEU A 104 -21.74 17.00 14.82
C LEU A 104 -21.05 18.33 15.06
N LEU A 105 -21.48 19.35 14.33
CA LEU A 105 -21.07 20.72 14.51
C LEU A 105 -21.96 21.40 15.55
N LYS A 106 -21.35 22.15 16.45
CA LYS A 106 -22.02 22.97 17.46
C LYS A 106 -21.40 24.37 17.50
N SER A 107 -22.22 25.40 17.66
CA SER A 107 -21.70 26.75 17.90
C SER A 107 -21.09 26.82 19.30
N SER A 108 -19.97 27.54 19.45
CA SER A 108 -19.44 27.88 20.76
C SER A 108 -20.18 29.04 21.43
N VAL A 109 -21.04 29.74 20.67
CA VAL A 109 -21.81 30.90 21.15
C VAL A 109 -23.25 30.47 21.38
N GLU A 110 -23.72 30.61 22.62
CA GLU A 110 -25.09 30.26 23.00
C GLU A 110 -26.11 31.13 22.24
N GLY A 111 -27.13 30.50 21.65
CA GLY A 111 -28.18 31.18 20.90
C GLY A 111 -27.86 31.49 19.43
N GLU A 112 -26.61 31.28 18.98
CA GLU A 112 -26.25 31.45 17.57
C GLU A 112 -26.68 30.24 16.74
N LYS A 113 -27.57 30.47 15.76
CA LYS A 113 -28.14 29.40 14.94
C LYS A 113 -27.25 28.96 13.78
N THR A 114 -26.36 29.83 13.33
CA THR A 114 -25.54 29.62 12.13
C THR A 114 -24.14 30.21 12.30
N PHE A 115 -23.12 29.52 11.81
CA PHE A 115 -21.73 29.96 11.83
C PHE A 115 -21.00 29.48 10.58
N ASN A 116 -19.89 30.14 10.24
CA ASN A 116 -19.13 29.86 9.02
C ASN A 116 -17.94 28.97 9.32
N LEU A 117 -17.81 27.88 8.55
CA LEU A 117 -16.61 27.06 8.50
C LEU A 117 -15.97 27.15 7.13
N ARG A 118 -14.65 27.08 7.08
CA ARG A 118 -13.88 26.85 5.86
C ARG A 118 -13.56 25.37 5.78
N LEU A 119 -14.16 24.69 4.81
CA LEU A 119 -13.87 23.30 4.47
C LEU A 119 -13.10 23.29 3.17
N ASN A 120 -11.89 22.71 3.16
CA ASN A 120 -11.07 22.58 1.95
C ASN A 120 -10.86 23.90 1.19
N GLY A 121 -10.70 24.99 1.94
CA GLY A 121 -10.53 26.35 1.37
C GLY A 121 -11.84 27.09 1.07
N LEU A 122 -13.00 26.40 1.03
CA LEU A 122 -14.30 27.02 0.75
C LEU A 122 -15.01 27.40 2.05
N VAL A 123 -15.40 28.67 2.17
CA VAL A 123 -16.17 29.17 3.32
C VAL A 123 -17.65 28.94 3.09
N GLN A 124 -18.31 28.23 4.00
CA GLN A 124 -19.73 27.92 3.93
C GLN A 124 -20.41 28.13 5.30
N PRO A 125 -21.66 28.59 5.32
CA PRO A 125 -22.46 28.66 6.54
C PRO A 125 -23.01 27.28 6.92
N PHE A 126 -22.97 26.97 8.21
CA PHE A 126 -23.52 25.77 8.82
C PHE A 126 -24.45 26.14 9.96
N SER A 127 -25.52 25.37 10.12
CA SER A 127 -26.43 25.51 11.25
C SER A 127 -25.93 24.73 12.47
N ASP A 128 -26.26 25.21 13.67
CA ASP A 128 -26.02 24.44 14.90
C ASP A 128 -26.68 23.06 14.84
N GLY A 129 -25.93 22.01 15.18
CA GLY A 129 -26.39 20.63 15.10
C GLY A 129 -26.28 19.99 13.72
N THR A 130 -25.65 20.65 12.74
CA THR A 130 -25.38 20.02 11.43
C THR A 130 -24.36 18.90 11.57
N VAL A 131 -24.59 17.78 10.88
CA VAL A 131 -23.61 16.69 10.77
C VAL A 131 -22.84 16.85 9.47
N ILE A 132 -21.52 16.88 9.55
CA ILE A 132 -20.63 16.88 8.39
C ILE A 132 -19.80 15.60 8.33
N THR A 133 -19.32 15.25 7.14
CA THR A 133 -18.39 14.15 6.92
C THR A 133 -17.04 14.72 6.55
N LEU A 134 -16.00 14.33 7.28
CA LEU A 134 -14.61 14.72 7.04
C LEU A 134 -13.84 13.51 6.53
N GLY A 135 -13.32 13.62 5.31
CA GLY A 135 -12.53 12.61 4.60
C GLY A 135 -11.02 12.77 4.82
N LEU A 136 -10.26 11.78 4.37
CA LEU A 136 -8.80 11.83 4.43
C LEU A 136 -8.25 12.98 3.58
N GLY A 137 -7.41 13.83 4.19
CA GLY A 137 -6.80 14.98 3.54
C GLY A 137 -7.66 16.26 3.57
N ASP A 138 -8.86 16.20 4.13
CA ASP A 138 -9.70 17.38 4.30
C ASP A 138 -9.08 18.38 5.30
N THR A 139 -9.50 19.63 5.20
CA THR A 139 -9.16 20.70 6.14
C THR A 139 -10.43 21.37 6.65
N VAL A 140 -10.44 21.69 7.95
CA VAL A 140 -11.54 22.40 8.60
C VAL A 140 -11.01 23.56 9.43
N CYS A 141 -11.67 24.71 9.33
CA CYS A 141 -11.32 25.90 10.06
C CYS A 141 -12.58 26.71 10.41
N ALA A 142 -12.68 27.19 11.64
CA ALA A 142 -13.78 28.04 12.06
C ALA A 142 -13.53 29.50 11.67
N VAL A 143 -14.44 30.16 10.95
CA VAL A 143 -14.19 31.47 10.32
C VAL A 143 -14.89 32.61 11.05
N SER A 144 -16.17 32.45 11.39
CA SER A 144 -16.94 33.52 12.05
C SER A 144 -16.66 33.56 13.56
N ASN A 145 -16.93 32.45 14.25
CA ASN A 145 -16.75 32.26 15.68
C ASN A 145 -16.04 30.92 15.92
N SER A 146 -15.61 30.64 17.15
CA SER A 146 -15.15 29.30 17.52
C SER A 146 -16.29 28.30 17.34
N ALA A 147 -15.96 27.10 16.86
CA ALA A 147 -16.92 26.02 16.68
C ALA A 147 -16.54 24.84 17.57
N LEU A 148 -17.52 24.03 17.94
CA LEU A 148 -17.34 22.79 18.68
C LEU A 148 -17.65 21.64 17.73
N ILE A 149 -16.79 20.63 17.70
CA ILE A 149 -17.06 19.40 16.96
C ILE A 149 -17.03 18.20 17.88
N LYS A 150 -17.95 17.26 17.67
CA LYS A 150 -17.90 15.96 18.33
C LYS A 150 -18.15 14.83 17.32
N PRO A 151 -17.57 13.64 17.50
CA PRO A 151 -17.85 12.51 16.65
C PRO A 151 -19.35 12.19 16.70
N TYR A 152 -19.98 12.08 15.53
CA TYR A 152 -21.37 11.68 15.42
C TYR A 152 -21.44 10.16 15.37
N VAL A 153 -21.90 9.56 16.46
CA VAL A 153 -22.26 8.14 16.50
C VAL A 153 -23.75 8.04 16.25
N GLU A 154 -24.12 7.37 15.17
CA GLU A 154 -25.52 7.09 14.85
C GLU A 154 -25.99 6.03 15.86
N ASP A 155 -26.87 6.41 16.78
CA ASP A 155 -27.48 5.46 17.71
C ASP A 155 -28.30 4.47 16.89
N LYS A 156 -27.74 3.26 16.71
CA LYS A 156 -28.51 2.11 16.25
C LYS A 156 -29.42 1.68 17.39
N HIS A 157 -30.49 2.43 17.62
CA HIS A 157 -31.62 1.89 18.37
C HIS A 157 -32.25 0.80 17.51
N VAL A 158 -31.89 -0.42 17.91
CA VAL A 158 -32.55 -1.71 17.65
C VAL A 158 -34.06 -1.50 17.58
N GLN A 159 -34.64 -1.75 16.41
CA GLN A 159 -36.05 -2.14 16.30
C GLN A 159 -36.14 -3.66 16.44
#